data_AF-A0A2J8SMY1-F1
#
_entry.id   AF-A0A2J8SMY1-F1
#
_cell.length_a   1.000
_cell.length_b   1.000
_cell.length_c   1.000
_cell.angle_alpha   90.00
_cell.angle_beta   90.00
_cell.angle_gamma   90.00
#
_symmetry.space_group_name_H-M   'P 1'
#
loop_
_entity.id
_entity.type
_entity.pdbx_description
1 polymer ?
#
loop_
_entity_poly.entity_id
_entity_poly.type
_entity_poly.pdbx_seq_one_letter_code
_entity_poly.pdbx_strand_id
1 'polypeptide(L)'
;MSYNYVVTAQKPTAVNGCVTGHFTSAEDLNLLIAKNTRLEIYVVTAEGLRPVKEVGMYGKIAVMELFRPKGESKDLLFILTAKYNACILEYKQSGESIDIITRAHGNVQDRIGRPSETGIIGIIDPECRMIGLRLYDGLFKVIPLD
;
A
#
# COMPACT_ATOMS: atom_id res chain seq x y z
N MET A 1 -2.91 18.91 34.94
CA MET A 1 -2.55 18.26 33.67
C MET A 1 -3.77 18.27 32.78
N SER A 2 -3.67 18.72 31.54
CA SER A 2 -4.75 18.63 30.56
C SER A 2 -4.59 17.36 29.72
N TYR A 3 -5.71 16.70 29.43
CA TYR A 3 -5.79 15.58 28.49
C TYR A 3 -6.48 16.06 27.22
N ASN A 4 -5.95 15.68 26.05
CA ASN A 4 -6.51 16.05 24.76
C ASN A 4 -7.01 14.81 24.04
N TYR A 5 -8.21 14.91 23.45
CA TYR A 5 -8.77 13.91 22.55
C TYR A 5 -8.75 14.46 21.13
N VAL A 6 -8.12 13.74 20.21
CA VAL A 6 -7.95 14.17 18.81
C VAL A 6 -8.79 13.28 17.92
N VAL A 7 -9.65 13.88 17.10
CA VAL A 7 -10.51 13.20 16.14
C VAL A 7 -10.45 13.90 14.78
N THR A 8 -10.64 13.14 13.70
CA THR A 8 -10.68 13.67 12.34
C THR A 8 -12.12 13.98 11.94
N ALA A 9 -12.47 15.26 11.82
CA ALA A 9 -13.79 15.70 11.35
C ALA A 9 -13.95 15.50 9.83
N GLN A 10 -12.95 15.91 9.04
CA GLN A 10 -12.90 15.70 7.60
C GLN A 10 -11.62 14.96 7.23
N LYS A 11 -11.78 13.85 6.50
CA LYS A 11 -10.67 13.01 6.06
C LYS A 11 -9.91 13.69 4.91
N PRO A 12 -8.60 13.41 4.74
CA PRO A 12 -7.84 13.91 3.59
C PRO A 12 -8.51 13.53 2.27
N THR A 13 -8.64 14.49 1.35
CA THR A 13 -9.32 14.30 0.06
C THR A 13 -8.34 14.24 -1.12
N ALA A 14 -7.15 14.82 -0.97
CA ALA A 14 -6.13 14.83 -2.02
C ALA A 14 -5.62 13.42 -2.32
N VAL A 15 -5.59 13.06 -3.60
CA VAL A 15 -5.03 11.79 -4.08
C VAL A 15 -3.53 11.97 -4.31
N ASN A 16 -2.72 11.14 -3.66
CA ASN A 16 -1.25 11.17 -3.76
C ASN A 16 -0.70 10.04 -4.61
N GLY A 17 -1.48 8.98 -4.82
CA GLY A 17 -1.11 7.85 -5.66
C GLY A 17 -2.32 6.97 -5.94
N CYS A 18 -2.25 6.23 -7.04
CA CYS A 18 -3.26 5.24 -7.38
C CYS A 18 -2.62 4.05 -8.06
N VAL A 19 -3.23 2.88 -7.89
CA VAL A 19 -2.86 1.65 -8.60
C VAL A 19 -4.12 0.90 -9.02
N THR A 20 -4.03 0.19 -10.14
CA THR A 20 -5.14 -0.60 -10.70
C THR A 20 -4.72 -2.04 -10.83
N GLY A 21 -5.61 -2.95 -10.48
CA GLY A 21 -5.36 -4.39 -10.55
C GLY A 21 -6.51 -5.18 -9.94
N HIS A 22 -6.28 -6.45 -9.67
CA HIS A 22 -7.27 -7.43 -9.25
C HIS A 22 -7.07 -7.79 -7.78
N PHE A 23 -7.34 -6.82 -6.91
CA PHE A 23 -7.07 -6.91 -5.47
C PHE A 23 -8.18 -7.63 -4.69
N THR A 24 -9.45 -7.43 -5.04
CA THR A 24 -10.59 -8.03 -4.33
C THR A 24 -10.91 -9.43 -4.83
N SER A 25 -10.73 -9.68 -6.12
CA SER A 25 -11.01 -10.93 -6.83
C SER A 25 -10.17 -10.99 -8.10
N ALA A 26 -10.00 -12.19 -8.68
CA ALA A 26 -9.28 -12.40 -9.94
C ALA A 26 -9.94 -11.69 -11.14
N GLU A 27 -11.26 -11.53 -11.11
CA GLU A 27 -12.07 -10.98 -12.21
C GLU A 27 -12.40 -9.50 -12.04
N ASP A 28 -12.44 -9.02 -10.78
CA ASP A 28 -12.82 -7.65 -10.49
C ASP A 28 -11.65 -6.71 -10.77
N LEU A 29 -11.86 -5.70 -11.60
CA LEU A 29 -10.90 -4.60 -11.73
C LEU A 29 -11.09 -3.63 -10.55
N ASN A 30 -10.02 -3.41 -9.80
CA ASN A 30 -9.99 -2.49 -8.68
C ASN A 30 -9.17 -1.24 -8.97
N LEU A 31 -9.60 -0.13 -8.37
CA LEU A 31 -8.84 1.10 -8.27
C LEU A 31 -8.55 1.36 -6.79
N LEU A 32 -7.26 1.36 -6.44
CA LEU A 32 -6.80 1.67 -5.09
C LEU A 32 -6.21 3.08 -5.08
N ILE A 33 -6.63 3.88 -4.11
CA ILE A 33 -6.29 5.30 -4.01
C ILE A 33 -5.62 5.55 -2.66
N ALA A 34 -4.42 6.12 -2.71
CA ALA A 34 -3.72 6.61 -1.53
C ALA A 34 -4.04 8.10 -1.32
N LYS A 35 -4.69 8.43 -0.20
CA LYS A 35 -4.97 9.79 0.26
C LYS A 35 -4.19 10.10 1.53
N ASN A 36 -2.89 10.39 1.35
CA ASN A 36 -1.92 10.66 2.40
C ASN A 36 -1.84 9.54 3.47
N THR A 37 -2.71 9.57 4.48
CA THR A 37 -2.76 8.59 5.58
C THR A 37 -3.85 7.53 5.44
N ARG A 38 -4.58 7.52 4.33
CA ARG A 38 -5.69 6.62 4.07
C ARG A 38 -5.55 5.90 2.74
N LEU A 39 -6.04 4.67 2.70
CA LEU A 39 -6.19 3.84 1.51
C LEU A 39 -7.68 3.66 1.26
N GLU A 40 -8.13 3.96 0.05
CA GLU A 40 -9.49 3.69 -0.41
C GLU A 40 -9.46 2.65 -1.53
N ILE A 41 -10.34 1.66 -1.45
CA ILE A 41 -10.44 0.56 -2.40
C ILE A 41 -11.78 0.67 -3.11
N TYR A 42 -11.73 0.71 -4.45
CA TYR A 42 -12.90 0.76 -5.32
C TYR A 42 -12.91 -0.44 -6.26
N VAL A 43 -14.10 -0.92 -6.62
CA VAL A 43 -14.34 -1.81 -7.76
C VAL A 43 -14.82 -0.95 -8.93
N VAL A 44 -14.23 -1.17 -10.10
CA VAL A 44 -14.64 -0.51 -11.34
C VAL A 44 -15.82 -1.29 -11.91
N THR A 45 -16.97 -0.62 -12.04
CA THR A 45 -18.19 -1.15 -12.65
C THR A 45 -18.54 -0.34 -13.90
N ALA A 46 -19.47 -0.85 -14.72
CA ALA A 46 -19.94 -0.13 -15.90
C ALA A 46 -20.60 1.22 -15.56
N GLU A 47 -21.18 1.36 -14.37
CA GLU A 47 -21.83 2.58 -13.88
C GLU A 47 -20.86 3.56 -13.21
N GLY A 48 -19.64 3.11 -12.88
CA GLY A 48 -18.61 3.94 -12.26
C GLY A 48 -17.82 3.22 -11.17
N LEU A 49 -17.35 3.98 -10.17
CA LEU A 49 -16.54 3.44 -9.07
C LEU A 49 -17.42 3.11 -7.87
N ARG A 50 -17.47 1.83 -7.51
CA ARG A 50 -18.16 1.38 -6.30
C ARG A 50 -17.17 1.28 -5.12
N PRO A 51 -17.36 2.03 -4.03
CA PRO A 51 -16.49 1.94 -2.86
C PRO A 51 -16.64 0.58 -2.19
N VAL A 52 -15.52 -0.05 -1.85
CA VAL A 52 -15.47 -1.34 -1.15
C VAL A 52 -15.09 -1.15 0.30
N LYS A 53 -13.95 -0.50 0.55
CA LYS A 53 -13.41 -0.33 1.89
C LYS A 53 -12.47 0.87 1.95
N GLU A 54 -12.43 1.50 3.11
CA GLU A 54 -11.46 2.52 3.46
C GLU A 54 -10.65 2.08 4.68
N VAL A 55 -9.33 2.24 4.63
CA VAL A 55 -8.38 1.83 5.67
C VAL A 55 -7.50 3.01 6.09
N GLY A 56 -7.33 3.21 7.39
CA GLY A 56 -6.36 4.16 7.93
C GLY A 56 -4.98 3.51 8.04
N MET A 57 -3.96 4.11 7.41
CA MET A 57 -2.58 3.61 7.44
C MET A 57 -1.75 4.21 8.59
N TYR A 58 -2.27 5.23 9.28
CA TYR A 58 -1.59 5.96 10.37
C TYR A 58 -0.14 6.39 10.07
N GLY A 59 0.17 6.55 8.78
CA GLY A 59 1.45 6.96 8.23
C GLY A 59 1.23 7.48 6.81
N LYS A 60 2.10 8.38 6.36
CA LYS A 60 2.04 8.90 4.99
C LYS A 60 2.49 7.82 4.01
N ILE A 61 1.60 7.41 3.12
CA ILE A 61 1.91 6.48 2.02
C ILE A 61 2.88 7.18 1.07
N ALA A 62 4.01 6.54 0.79
CA ALA A 62 5.05 7.05 -0.11
C ALA A 62 5.11 6.25 -1.42
N VAL A 63 5.03 4.92 -1.33
CA VAL A 63 4.95 4.02 -2.48
C VAL A 63 3.80 3.05 -2.25
N MET A 64 3.07 2.75 -3.32
CA MET A 64 1.97 1.80 -3.35
C MET A 64 2.04 1.05 -4.67
N GLU A 65 2.18 -0.27 -4.63
CA GLU A 65 2.32 -1.12 -5.82
C GLU A 65 1.50 -2.41 -5.65
N LEU A 66 0.86 -2.85 -6.73
CA LEU A 66 0.18 -4.14 -6.80
C LEU A 66 1.07 -5.17 -7.47
N PHE A 67 1.00 -6.40 -6.99
CA PHE A 67 1.72 -7.52 -7.57
C PHE A 67 1.00 -8.83 -7.29
N ARG A 68 1.21 -9.83 -8.14
CA ARG A 68 0.60 -11.16 -7.98
C ARG A 68 1.67 -12.23 -7.86
N PRO A 69 1.95 -12.72 -6.63
CA PRO A 69 2.84 -13.86 -6.44
C PRO A 69 2.39 -15.08 -7.26
N LYS A 70 3.35 -15.94 -7.62
CA LYS A 70 3.05 -17.18 -8.34
C LYS A 70 2.15 -18.08 -7.48
N GLY A 71 1.02 -18.50 -8.04
CA GLY A 71 0.04 -19.35 -7.37
C GLY A 71 -1.08 -18.61 -6.64
N GLU A 72 -1.00 -17.28 -6.51
CA GLU A 72 -2.11 -16.46 -6.01
C GLU A 72 -3.09 -16.13 -7.14
N SER A 73 -4.39 -16.12 -6.81
CA SER A 73 -5.45 -15.80 -7.77
C SER A 73 -5.73 -14.29 -7.88
N LYS A 74 -5.33 -13.53 -6.86
CA LYS A 74 -5.57 -12.09 -6.74
C LYS A 74 -4.28 -11.37 -6.36
N ASP A 75 -4.26 -10.07 -6.57
CA ASP A 75 -3.10 -9.24 -6.31
C ASP A 75 -2.96 -8.94 -4.81
N LEU A 76 -1.71 -8.82 -4.36
CA LEU A 76 -1.33 -8.29 -3.07
C LEU A 76 -0.90 -6.84 -3.23
N LEU A 77 -1.06 -6.07 -2.15
CA LEU A 77 -0.72 -4.66 -2.12
C LEU A 77 0.52 -4.43 -1.27
N PHE A 78 1.60 -3.97 -1.89
CA PHE A 78 2.76 -3.47 -1.19
C PHE A 78 2.59 -1.98 -0.89
N ILE A 79 2.84 -1.59 0.36
CA ILE A 79 2.87 -0.19 0.78
C ILE A 79 4.18 0.09 1.49
N LEU A 80 4.80 1.22 1.13
CA LEU A 80 5.91 1.81 1.86
C LEU A 80 5.50 3.20 2.35
N THR A 81 5.70 3.45 3.65
CA THR A 81 5.43 4.75 4.26
C THR A 81 6.65 5.67 4.22
N ALA A 82 6.43 6.98 4.39
CA ALA A 82 7.50 7.97 4.48
C ALA A 82 8.46 7.78 5.68
N LYS A 83 8.09 6.93 6.65
CA LYS A 83 8.95 6.51 7.77
C LYS A 83 9.56 5.12 7.56
N TYR A 84 9.63 4.66 6.31
CA TYR A 84 10.24 3.39 5.91
C TYR A 84 9.59 2.14 6.53
N ASN A 85 8.37 2.24 7.04
CA ASN A 85 7.59 1.03 7.36
C ASN A 85 6.98 0.50 6.07
N ALA A 86 7.31 -0.75 5.75
CA ALA A 86 6.80 -1.51 4.65
C ALA A 86 5.74 -2.51 5.15
N CYS A 87 4.69 -2.73 4.38
CA CYS A 87 3.76 -3.82 4.61
C CYS A 87 3.20 -4.39 3.30
N ILE A 88 2.81 -5.66 3.37
CA ILE A 88 2.09 -6.36 2.31
C ILE A 88 0.70 -6.64 2.85
N LEU A 89 -0.32 -6.15 2.15
CA LEU A 89 -1.72 -6.29 2.51
C LEU A 89 -2.44 -7.23 1.55
N GLU A 90 -3.36 -8.01 2.09
CA GLU A 90 -4.27 -8.87 1.34
C GLU A 90 -5.72 -8.51 1.67
N TYR A 91 -6.57 -8.49 0.64
CA TYR A 91 -8.01 -8.44 0.81
C TYR A 91 -8.58 -9.80 1.20
N LYS A 92 -9.30 -9.90 2.32
CA LYS A 92 -10.06 -11.11 2.68
C LYS A 92 -11.51 -10.76 2.94
N GLN A 93 -12.40 -11.49 2.29
CA GLN A 93 -13.84 -11.41 2.53
C GLN A 93 -14.29 -12.69 3.23
N SER A 94 -14.91 -12.56 4.41
CA SER A 94 -15.53 -13.67 5.14
C SER A 94 -17.02 -13.41 5.28
N GLY A 95 -17.81 -13.90 4.32
CA GLY A 95 -19.24 -13.60 4.23
C GLY A 95 -19.47 -12.11 3.95
N GLU A 96 -20.15 -11.43 4.88
CA GLU A 96 -20.41 -9.98 4.79
C GLU A 96 -19.26 -9.12 5.33
N SER A 97 -18.30 -9.68 6.08
CA SER A 97 -17.17 -8.91 6.61
C SER A 97 -16.05 -8.79 5.60
N ILE A 98 -15.58 -7.55 5.43
CA ILE A 98 -14.43 -7.21 4.59
C ILE A 98 -13.27 -6.78 5.48
N ASP A 99 -12.21 -7.57 5.44
CA ASP A 99 -11.01 -7.37 6.24
C ASP A 99 -9.76 -7.26 5.36
N ILE A 100 -8.86 -6.37 5.74
CA ILE A 100 -7.55 -6.20 5.10
C ILE A 100 -6.50 -6.77 6.06
N ILE A 101 -5.88 -7.88 5.65
CA ILE A 101 -4.92 -8.62 6.46
C ILE A 101 -3.52 -8.18 6.10
N THR A 102 -2.70 -7.94 7.13
CA THR A 102 -1.26 -7.71 6.92
C THR A 102 -0.54 -9.05 6.85
N ARG A 103 -0.04 -9.41 5.66
CA ARG A 103 0.73 -10.64 5.43
C ARG A 103 2.14 -10.53 5.97
N ALA A 104 2.77 -9.40 5.69
CA ALA A 104 4.12 -9.08 6.14
C ALA A 104 4.21 -7.60 6.50
N HIS A 105 5.04 -7.28 7.48
CA HIS A 105 5.37 -5.90 7.82
C HIS A 105 6.80 -5.83 8.34
N GLY A 106 7.43 -4.67 8.19
CA GLY A 106 8.78 -4.44 8.70
C GLY A 106 9.21 -3.01 8.48
N ASN A 107 10.27 -2.61 9.19
CA ASN A 107 10.92 -1.33 8.95
C ASN A 107 12.17 -1.56 8.10
N VAL A 108 12.25 -0.89 6.95
CA VAL A 108 13.34 -1.07 5.97
C VAL A 108 14.37 0.05 6.04
N GLN A 109 14.31 0.90 7.07
CA GLN A 109 15.29 1.95 7.32
C GLN A 109 16.69 1.35 7.54
N ASP A 110 17.69 1.97 6.94
CA ASP A 110 19.09 1.68 7.24
C ASP A 110 19.63 2.63 8.31
N ARG A 111 20.59 2.13 9.09
CA ARG A 111 21.18 2.89 10.19
C ARG A 111 22.02 4.08 9.72
N ILE A 112 22.55 4.00 8.50
CA ILE A 112 23.48 4.96 7.91
C ILE A 112 23.01 5.25 6.49
N GLY A 113 22.92 6.52 6.12
CA GLY A 113 22.60 6.94 4.76
C GLY A 113 21.99 8.34 4.72
N ARG A 114 22.31 9.10 3.67
CA ARG A 114 21.63 10.36 3.36
C ARG A 114 20.28 10.02 2.69
N PRO A 115 19.13 10.45 3.23
CA PRO A 115 17.84 10.24 2.57
C PRO A 115 17.89 10.76 1.13
N SER A 116 17.32 9.99 0.21
CA SER A 116 17.31 10.31 -1.21
C SER A 116 16.62 11.66 -1.46
N GLU A 117 17.32 12.60 -2.09
CA GLU A 117 16.76 13.91 -2.42
C GLU A 117 15.66 13.82 -3.49
N THR A 118 15.73 12.81 -4.35
CA THR A 118 14.73 12.55 -5.39
C THR A 118 13.49 11.81 -4.86
N GLY A 119 13.43 11.56 -3.55
CA GLY A 119 12.34 10.83 -2.91
C GLY A 119 12.55 9.32 -2.87
N ILE A 120 11.53 8.64 -2.35
CA ILE A 120 11.49 7.19 -2.16
C ILE A 120 10.92 6.55 -3.42
N ILE A 121 11.63 5.56 -3.97
CA ILE A 121 11.15 4.75 -5.10
C ILE A 121 11.11 3.30 -4.63
N GLY A 122 10.00 2.63 -4.92
CA GLY A 122 9.86 1.20 -4.74
C GLY A 122 9.24 0.60 -5.99
N ILE A 123 9.84 -0.46 -6.50
CA ILE A 123 9.37 -1.20 -7.67
C ILE A 123 9.33 -2.68 -7.34
N ILE A 124 8.41 -3.41 -7.96
CA ILE A 124 8.29 -4.85 -7.81
C ILE A 124 8.74 -5.51 -9.10
N ASP A 125 9.53 -6.57 -9.00
CA ASP A 125 9.92 -7.39 -10.14
C ASP A 125 8.68 -7.98 -10.82
N PRO A 126 8.53 -7.90 -12.17
CA PRO A 126 7.38 -8.46 -12.87
C PRO A 126 7.17 -9.96 -12.65
N GLU A 127 8.25 -10.71 -12.39
CA GLU A 127 8.15 -12.13 -12.02
C GLU A 127 7.86 -12.37 -10.53
N CYS A 128 7.65 -11.30 -9.77
CA CYS A 128 7.36 -11.28 -8.33
C CYS A 128 8.41 -11.98 -7.46
N ARG A 129 9.69 -11.92 -7.85
CA ARG A 129 10.80 -12.53 -7.07
C ARG A 129 11.36 -11.60 -6.00
N MET A 130 11.24 -10.28 -6.20
CA MET A 130 11.81 -9.29 -5.29
C MET A 130 11.15 -7.92 -5.41
N ILE A 131 11.31 -7.12 -4.35
CA ILE A 131 10.99 -5.70 -4.31
C ILE A 131 12.29 -4.91 -4.25
N GLY A 132 12.49 -4.02 -5.21
CA GLY A 132 13.61 -3.08 -5.25
C GLY A 132 13.23 -1.75 -4.65
N LEU A 133 14.03 -1.26 -3.69
CA LEU A 133 13.79 0.00 -2.99
C LEU A 133 15.00 0.92 -3.09
N ARG A 134 14.76 2.18 -3.44
CA ARG A 134 15.73 3.26 -3.31
C ARG A 134 15.24 4.22 -2.24
N LEU A 135 15.85 4.11 -1.05
CA LEU A 135 15.53 4.92 0.12
C LEU A 135 16.57 6.02 0.37
N TYR A 136 17.83 5.73 0.06
CA TYR A 136 18.98 6.60 0.30
C TYR A 136 19.76 6.81 -1.00
N ASP A 137 20.56 7.88 -1.06
CA ASP A 137 21.42 8.12 -2.20
C ASP A 137 22.56 7.10 -2.26
N GLY A 138 22.77 6.52 -3.44
CA GLY A 138 23.78 5.48 -3.68
C GLY A 138 23.44 4.10 -3.11
N LEU A 139 22.24 3.90 -2.53
CA LEU A 139 21.83 2.62 -1.96
C LEU A 139 20.58 2.08 -2.65
N PHE A 140 20.69 0.84 -3.13
CA PHE A 140 19.58 0.05 -3.64
C PHE A 140 19.38 -1.16 -2.74
N LYS A 141 18.21 -1.24 -2.11
CA LYS A 141 17.83 -2.29 -1.17
C LYS A 141 16.90 -3.26 -1.84
N VAL A 142 17.13 -4.56 -1.64
CA VAL A 142 16.33 -5.62 -2.23
C VAL A 142 15.66 -6.41 -1.12
N ILE A 143 14.36 -6.64 -1.26
CA ILE A 143 13.57 -7.53 -0.40
C ILE A 143 13.17 -8.73 -1.25
N PRO A 144 13.67 -9.94 -0.97
CA PRO A 144 13.22 -11.14 -1.67
C PRO A 144 11.76 -11.43 -1.30
N LEU A 145 10.99 -11.87 -2.29
CA LEU A 145 9.62 -12.35 -2.15
C LEU A 145 9.65 -13.88 -2.31
N ASP A 146 9.94 -14.57 -1.21
CA ASP A 146 9.89 -16.04 -1.11
C ASP A 146 8.62 -16.50 -0.38
#